data_AF-A0A1G8I5T3-F1
#
_entry.id   AF-A0A1G8I5T3-F1
#
_cell.length_a   1.000
_cell.length_b   1.000
_cell.length_c   1.000
_cell.angle_alpha   90.00
_cell.angle_beta   90.00
_cell.angle_gamma   90.00
#
_symmetry.space_group_name_H-M   'P 1'
#
loop_
_entity.id
_entity.type
_entity.pdbx_description
1 polymer ?
#
loop_
_entity_poly.entity_id
_entity_poly.type
_entity_poly.pdbx_seq_one_letter_code
_entity_poly.pdbx_strand_id
1 'polypeptide(L)'
;MDFNLLEEALKNCDMELLEEIIDAHEPHELSSAVPLFIRHLRETEDPALRNTIAVALRDIGDEAAVLPLIELLNHPKTLNNRGTLLYALEVFDCSAHLKTIVHLFLSGGFEVQATAYHLLESMAGEVPDEFLLAALLQVKEQLNEIERQQALHSDVLELLYNLKLK
;
A
#
# COMPACT_ATOMS: atom_id res chain seq x y z
N MET A 1 -1.05 -1.87 29.29
CA MET A 1 -1.99 -2.42 28.31
C MET A 1 -2.60 -3.73 28.82
N ASP A 2 -3.92 -3.82 28.87
CA ASP A 2 -4.62 -5.09 29.08
C ASP A 2 -4.72 -5.84 27.75
N PHE A 3 -3.80 -6.77 27.55
CA PHE A 3 -3.75 -7.61 26.35
C PHE A 3 -5.03 -8.43 26.13
N ASN A 4 -5.77 -8.74 27.19
CA ASN A 4 -6.99 -9.54 27.05
C ASN A 4 -8.08 -8.73 26.36
N LEU A 5 -8.25 -7.46 26.77
CA LEU A 5 -9.22 -6.55 26.14
C LEU A 5 -8.86 -6.26 24.68
N LEU A 6 -7.57 -6.05 24.39
CA LEU A 6 -7.12 -5.87 23.00
C LEU A 6 -7.39 -7.12 22.15
N GLU A 7 -7.06 -8.31 22.65
CA GLU A 7 -7.32 -9.55 21.92
C GLU A 7 -8.82 -9.82 21.75
N GLU A 8 -9.64 -9.46 22.74
CA GLU A 8 -11.10 -9.54 22.64
C GLU A 8 -11.64 -8.61 21.56
N ALA A 9 -11.21 -7.34 21.55
CA ALA A 9 -11.61 -6.37 20.54
C ALA A 9 -11.26 -6.86 19.11
N LEU A 10 -10.04 -7.36 18.92
CA LEU A 10 -9.57 -7.89 17.64
C LEU A 10 -10.31 -9.16 17.19
N LYS A 11 -10.68 -10.04 18.12
CA LYS A 11 -11.43 -11.29 17.81
C LYS A 11 -12.89 -11.00 17.45
N ASN A 12 -13.50 -10.03 18.11
CA ASN A 12 -14.91 -9.69 17.93
C ASN A 12 -15.14 -8.65 16.83
N CYS A 13 -14.07 -8.15 16.19
CA CYS A 13 -14.10 -7.00 15.29
C CYS A 13 -14.79 -5.78 15.95
N ASP A 14 -14.56 -5.59 17.25
CA ASP A 14 -15.08 -4.44 18.00
C ASP A 14 -14.20 -3.22 17.71
N MET A 15 -14.58 -2.48 16.66
CA MET A 15 -13.81 -1.33 16.17
C MET A 15 -13.77 -0.18 17.18
N GLU A 16 -14.88 0.05 17.90
CA GLU A 16 -14.98 1.13 18.88
C GLU A 16 -14.02 0.87 20.05
N LEU A 17 -14.03 -0.35 20.58
CA LEU A 17 -13.11 -0.73 21.65
C LEU A 17 -11.65 -0.77 21.17
N LEU A 18 -11.41 -1.24 19.93
CA LEU A 18 -10.06 -1.27 19.37
C LEU A 18 -9.46 0.13 19.23
N GLU A 19 -10.23 1.08 18.69
CA GLU A 19 -9.83 2.48 18.56
C GLU A 19 -9.61 3.12 19.94
N GLU A 20 -10.50 2.88 20.91
CA GLU A 20 -10.34 3.37 22.29
C GLU A 20 -9.01 2.87 22.89
N ILE A 21 -8.69 1.58 22.71
CA ILE A 21 -7.44 1.02 23.23
C ILE A 21 -6.23 1.63 22.52
N ILE A 22 -6.26 1.79 21.20
CA ILE A 22 -5.15 2.38 20.43
C ILE A 22 -4.93 3.84 20.83
N ASP A 23 -5.99 4.65 20.88
CA ASP A 23 -5.92 6.09 21.19
C ASP A 23 -5.52 6.37 22.65
N ALA A 24 -5.80 5.43 23.56
CA ALA A 24 -5.42 5.55 24.97
C ALA A 24 -3.95 5.23 25.25
N HIS A 25 -3.19 4.74 24.26
CA HIS A 25 -1.80 4.31 24.44
C HIS A 25 -0.87 5.00 23.44
N GLU A 26 0.32 5.33 23.89
CA GLU A 26 1.38 5.76 22.99
C GLU A 26 1.88 4.57 22.16
N PRO A 27 2.35 4.76 20.92
CA PRO A 27 2.70 3.62 20.05
C PRO A 27 3.76 2.67 20.63
N HIS A 28 4.72 3.19 21.39
CA HIS A 28 5.75 2.38 22.05
C HIS A 28 5.19 1.46 23.15
N GLU A 29 4.04 1.78 23.73
CA GLU A 29 3.35 0.93 24.71
C GLU A 29 2.66 -0.26 24.04
N LEU A 30 2.35 -0.14 22.74
CA LEU A 30 1.72 -1.17 21.92
C LEU A 30 2.74 -2.09 21.20
N SER A 31 4.04 -1.81 21.26
CA SER A 31 5.07 -2.60 20.54
C SER A 31 5.02 -4.09 20.88
N SER A 32 4.67 -4.45 22.11
CA SER A 32 4.53 -5.84 22.53
C SER A 32 3.32 -6.56 21.91
N ALA A 33 2.35 -5.84 21.34
CA ALA A 33 1.20 -6.38 20.60
C ALA A 33 1.43 -6.51 19.10
N VAL A 34 2.59 -6.11 18.56
CA VAL A 34 2.89 -6.25 17.12
C VAL A 34 2.64 -7.67 16.58
N PRO A 35 3.05 -8.78 17.25
CA PRO A 35 2.73 -10.12 16.77
C PRO A 35 1.23 -10.41 16.70
N LEU A 36 0.46 -9.86 17.64
CA LEU A 36 -0.99 -9.99 17.70
C LEU A 36 -1.64 -9.22 16.54
N PHE A 37 -1.24 -7.96 16.34
CA PHE A 37 -1.69 -7.15 15.21
C PHE A 37 -1.37 -7.80 13.86
N ILE A 38 -0.14 -8.30 13.66
CA ILE A 38 0.25 -8.99 12.42
C ILE A 38 -0.63 -10.23 12.16
N ARG A 39 -0.94 -11.01 13.20
CA ARG A 39 -1.84 -12.17 13.07
C ARG A 39 -3.23 -11.73 12.58
N HIS A 40 -3.85 -10.76 13.25
CA HIS A 40 -5.19 -10.29 12.88
C HIS A 40 -5.23 -9.57 11.53
N LEU A 41 -4.18 -8.82 11.16
CA LEU A 41 -4.02 -8.19 9.85
C LEU A 41 -4.09 -9.25 8.72
N ARG A 42 -3.41 -10.39 8.91
CA ARG A 42 -3.37 -11.49 7.95
C ARG A 42 -4.66 -12.29 7.88
N GLU A 43 -5.36 -12.44 9.00
CA GLU A 43 -6.53 -13.33 9.11
C GLU A 43 -7.87 -12.62 8.84
N THR A 44 -7.97 -11.32 9.10
CA THR A 44 -9.24 -10.61 8.94
C THR A 44 -9.66 -10.49 7.46
N GLU A 45 -10.96 -10.70 7.23
CA GLU A 45 -11.64 -10.38 5.97
C GLU A 45 -12.23 -8.97 5.98
N ASP A 46 -12.42 -8.37 7.16
CA ASP A 46 -12.95 -7.01 7.31
C ASP A 46 -11.91 -5.95 6.89
N PRO A 47 -12.18 -5.15 5.83
CA PRO A 47 -11.30 -4.07 5.42
C PRO A 47 -11.11 -2.97 6.47
N ALA A 48 -12.14 -2.65 7.26
CA ALA A 48 -12.06 -1.59 8.27
C ALA A 48 -11.12 -1.99 9.42
N LEU A 49 -11.29 -3.23 9.93
CA LEU A 49 -10.38 -3.80 10.92
C LEU A 49 -8.94 -3.85 10.39
N ARG A 50 -8.75 -4.33 9.16
CA ARG A 50 -7.43 -4.40 8.53
C ARG A 50 -6.76 -3.03 8.42
N ASN A 51 -7.51 -2.01 8.03
CA ASN A 51 -7.00 -0.64 7.91
C ASN A 51 -6.57 -0.08 9.27
N THR A 52 -7.38 -0.28 10.30
CA THR A 52 -7.08 0.17 11.67
C THR A 52 -5.80 -0.50 12.20
N ILE A 53 -5.66 -1.81 11.99
CA ILE A 53 -4.45 -2.54 12.37
C ILE A 53 -3.23 -2.04 11.58
N ALA A 54 -3.37 -1.76 10.28
CA ALA A 54 -2.27 -1.25 9.46
C ALA A 54 -1.80 0.14 9.93
N VAL A 55 -2.72 1.03 10.30
CA VAL A 55 -2.38 2.35 10.88
C VAL A 55 -1.68 2.18 12.23
N ALA A 56 -2.19 1.33 13.11
CA ALA A 56 -1.54 1.06 14.39
C ALA A 56 -0.10 0.53 14.20
N LEU A 57 0.10 -0.41 13.27
CA LEU A 57 1.44 -0.96 12.97
C LEU A 57 2.40 0.11 12.42
N ARG A 58 1.91 1.03 11.58
CA ARG A 58 2.68 2.18 11.09
C ARG A 58 3.12 3.07 12.25
N ASP A 59 2.19 3.43 13.13
CA ASP A 59 2.48 4.36 14.22
C ASP A 59 3.43 3.73 15.25
N ILE A 60 3.36 2.40 15.43
CA ILE A 60 4.32 1.64 16.24
C ILE A 60 5.73 1.64 15.59
N GLY A 61 5.81 1.54 14.26
CA GLY A 61 7.08 1.59 13.52
C GLY A 61 7.97 0.35 13.68
N ASP A 62 7.40 -0.80 14.02
CA ASP A 62 8.16 -2.06 14.10
C ASP A 62 8.34 -2.68 12.71
N GLU A 63 9.59 -2.85 12.27
CA GLU A 63 9.99 -3.45 10.98
C GLU A 63 9.37 -4.84 10.74
N ALA A 64 8.97 -5.56 11.79
CA ALA A 64 8.23 -6.81 11.65
C ALA A 64 6.91 -6.67 10.87
N ALA A 65 6.34 -5.46 10.79
CA ALA A 65 5.13 -5.16 10.05
C ALA A 65 5.32 -5.11 8.52
N VAL A 66 6.52 -4.81 8.03
CA VAL A 66 6.80 -4.54 6.61
C VAL A 66 6.42 -5.72 5.74
N LEU A 67 6.95 -6.91 6.04
CA LEU A 67 6.70 -8.10 5.23
C LEU A 67 5.19 -8.50 5.20
N PRO A 68 4.47 -8.58 6.34
CA PRO A 68 3.02 -8.78 6.35
C PRO A 68 2.24 -7.76 5.52
N LEU A 69 2.59 -6.47 5.59
CA LEU A 69 1.94 -5.43 4.80
C LEU A 69 2.19 -5.64 3.30
N ILE A 70 3.43 -5.88 2.89
CA ILE A 70 3.82 -6.16 1.49
C ILE A 70 3.11 -7.41 0.94
N GLU A 71 3.01 -8.47 1.71
CA GLU A 71 2.28 -9.69 1.29
C GLU A 71 0.80 -9.38 1.00
N LEU A 72 0.17 -8.59 1.85
CA LEU A 72 -1.23 -8.21 1.68
C LEU A 72 -1.47 -7.30 0.49
N LEU A 73 -0.52 -6.45 0.12
CA LEU A 73 -0.61 -5.64 -1.10
C LEU A 73 -0.71 -6.47 -2.38
N ASN A 74 -0.20 -7.71 -2.37
CA ASN A 74 -0.29 -8.62 -3.50
C ASN A 74 -1.47 -9.59 -3.39
N HIS A 75 -2.14 -9.65 -2.23
CA HIS A 75 -3.22 -10.61 -1.99
C HIS A 75 -4.53 -10.20 -2.68
N PRO A 76 -5.32 -11.15 -3.24
CA PRO A 76 -6.62 -10.84 -3.85
C PRO A 76 -7.63 -10.19 -2.90
N LYS A 77 -7.60 -10.55 -1.61
CA LYS A 77 -8.52 -10.01 -0.58
C LYS A 77 -8.41 -8.49 -0.36
N THR A 78 -7.32 -7.88 -0.81
CA THR A 78 -7.09 -6.44 -0.69
C THR A 78 -7.36 -5.70 -1.99
N LEU A 79 -7.88 -6.37 -3.03
CA LEU A 79 -8.24 -5.70 -4.28
C LEU A 79 -9.17 -4.50 -3.99
N ASN A 80 -8.83 -3.34 -4.54
CA ASN A 80 -9.47 -2.04 -4.30
C ASN A 80 -9.39 -1.49 -2.86
N ASN A 81 -8.69 -2.15 -1.93
CA ASN A 81 -8.52 -1.74 -0.53
C ASN A 81 -7.04 -1.78 -0.12
N ARG A 82 -6.16 -1.24 -0.97
CA ARG A 82 -4.70 -1.25 -0.77
C ARG A 82 -4.15 0.05 -0.21
N GLY A 83 -4.87 1.18 -0.36
CA GLY A 83 -4.40 2.52 -0.01
C GLY A 83 -3.81 2.60 1.40
N THR A 84 -4.57 2.19 2.42
CA THR A 84 -4.11 2.20 3.82
C THR A 84 -2.92 1.29 4.08
N LEU A 85 -2.82 0.14 3.39
CA LEU A 85 -1.68 -0.76 3.52
C LEU A 85 -0.40 -0.15 2.92
N LEU A 86 -0.51 0.56 1.79
CA LEU A 86 0.63 1.32 1.24
C LEU A 86 0.98 2.50 2.15
N TYR A 87 -0.01 3.24 2.65
CA TYR A 87 0.20 4.35 3.57
C TYR A 87 0.93 3.91 4.83
N ALA A 88 0.57 2.72 5.37
CA ALA A 88 1.26 2.14 6.50
C ALA A 88 2.76 1.88 6.27
N LEU A 89 3.16 1.70 5.00
CA LEU A 89 4.56 1.47 4.64
C LEU A 89 5.40 2.75 4.55
N GLU A 90 4.80 3.95 4.55
CA GLU A 90 5.53 5.21 4.30
C GLU A 90 6.61 5.54 5.33
N VAL A 91 6.53 4.95 6.53
CA VAL A 91 7.51 5.15 7.61
C VAL A 91 8.69 4.20 7.54
N PHE A 92 8.66 3.21 6.63
CA PHE A 92 9.66 2.15 6.52
C PHE A 92 10.48 2.27 5.24
N ASP A 93 11.74 1.80 5.29
CA ASP A 93 12.55 1.67 4.08
C ASP A 93 12.16 0.41 3.29
N CYS A 94 11.36 0.61 2.25
CA CYS A 94 10.86 -0.46 1.40
C CYS A 94 11.82 -0.85 0.25
N SER A 95 13.09 -0.46 0.29
CA SER A 95 14.07 -0.70 -0.80
C SER A 95 14.16 -2.18 -1.19
N ALA A 96 14.12 -3.09 -0.21
CA ALA A 96 14.11 -4.54 -0.44
C ALA A 96 12.88 -5.04 -1.23
N HIS A 97 11.84 -4.22 -1.34
CA HIS A 97 10.56 -4.53 -1.97
C HIS A 97 10.30 -3.71 -3.25
N LEU A 98 11.34 -3.12 -3.85
CA LEU A 98 11.24 -2.29 -5.07
C LEU A 98 10.29 -2.87 -6.12
N LYS A 99 10.41 -4.16 -6.44
CA LYS A 99 9.59 -4.83 -7.46
C LYS A 99 8.08 -4.70 -7.19
N THR A 100 7.67 -4.87 -5.94
CA THR A 100 6.26 -4.76 -5.54
C THR A 100 5.79 -3.31 -5.64
N ILE A 101 6.60 -2.36 -5.17
CA ILE A 101 6.23 -0.93 -5.19
C ILE A 101 6.12 -0.42 -6.63
N VAL A 102 7.05 -0.78 -7.52
CA VAL A 102 6.99 -0.44 -8.95
C VAL A 102 5.78 -1.08 -9.63
N HIS A 103 5.45 -2.33 -9.33
CA HIS A 103 4.25 -2.97 -9.86
C HIS A 103 2.99 -2.17 -9.47
N LEU A 104 2.86 -1.80 -8.19
CA LEU A 104 1.73 -1.02 -7.69
C LEU A 104 1.67 0.39 -8.30
N PHE A 105 2.82 1.03 -8.51
CA PHE A 105 2.90 2.31 -9.22
C PHE A 105 2.40 2.21 -10.66
N LEU A 106 2.71 1.12 -11.37
CA LEU A 106 2.33 0.96 -12.78
C LEU A 106 0.89 0.48 -12.97
N SER A 107 0.34 -0.32 -12.05
CA SER A 107 -0.99 -0.94 -12.22
C SER A 107 -2.07 -0.39 -11.29
N GLY A 108 -1.70 0.42 -10.30
CA GLY A 108 -2.62 0.96 -9.30
C GLY A 108 -3.58 2.01 -9.85
N GLY A 109 -4.65 2.30 -9.12
CA GLY A 109 -5.44 3.52 -9.33
C GLY A 109 -4.74 4.76 -8.77
N PHE A 110 -5.30 5.96 -8.97
CA PHE A 110 -4.68 7.24 -8.62
C PHE A 110 -4.04 7.28 -7.22
N GLU A 111 -4.79 6.89 -6.19
CA GLU A 111 -4.31 6.85 -4.80
C GLU A 111 -3.11 5.90 -4.63
N VAL A 112 -3.24 4.65 -5.13
CA VAL A 112 -2.17 3.64 -5.04
C VAL A 112 -0.91 4.11 -5.78
N GLN A 113 -1.06 4.74 -6.94
CA GLN A 113 0.09 5.28 -7.70
C GLN A 113 0.79 6.40 -6.94
N ALA A 114 0.03 7.34 -6.36
CA ALA A 114 0.58 8.46 -5.60
C ALA A 114 1.36 7.97 -4.37
N THR A 115 0.77 7.06 -3.58
CA THR A 115 1.46 6.49 -2.41
C THR A 115 2.66 5.64 -2.81
N ALA A 116 2.56 4.82 -3.87
CA ALA A 116 3.70 4.06 -4.37
C ALA A 116 4.84 4.97 -4.84
N TYR A 117 4.54 6.11 -5.46
CA TYR A 117 5.53 7.11 -5.81
C TYR A 117 6.26 7.66 -4.58
N HIS A 118 5.53 8.03 -3.51
CA HIS A 118 6.15 8.49 -2.27
C HIS A 118 7.06 7.45 -1.64
N LEU A 119 6.66 6.17 -1.66
CA LEU A 119 7.52 5.07 -1.22
C LEU A 119 8.79 4.94 -2.05
N LEU A 120 8.72 5.11 -3.38
CA LEU A 120 9.90 5.07 -4.24
C LEU A 120 10.83 6.26 -3.97
N GLU A 121 10.28 7.43 -3.68
CA GLU A 121 11.04 8.65 -3.37
C GLU A 121 11.76 8.57 -2.01
N SER A 122 11.18 7.85 -1.04
CA SER A 122 11.75 7.72 0.32
C SER A 122 12.76 6.58 0.48
N MET A 123 12.93 5.72 -0.53
CA MET A 123 13.89 4.60 -0.49
C MET A 123 15.33 5.10 -0.30
N ALA A 124 15.98 4.62 0.75
CA ALA A 124 17.36 4.97 1.10
C ALA A 124 18.30 3.75 1.14
N GLY A 125 17.75 2.55 1.09
CA GLY A 125 18.47 1.29 1.19
C GLY A 125 19.09 0.84 -0.13
N GLU A 126 19.95 -0.17 -0.03
CA GLU A 126 20.59 -0.75 -1.20
C GLU A 126 19.59 -1.59 -2.01
N VAL A 127 19.60 -1.39 -3.32
CA VAL A 127 18.82 -2.19 -4.27
C VAL A 127 19.77 -2.86 -5.26
N PRO A 128 19.67 -4.18 -5.48
CA PRO A 128 20.46 -4.86 -6.50
C PRO A 128 20.26 -4.26 -7.90
N ASP A 129 21.35 -4.08 -8.65
CA ASP A 129 21.34 -3.52 -10.01
C ASP A 129 20.36 -4.25 -10.94
N GLU A 130 20.22 -5.57 -10.80
CA GLU A 130 19.28 -6.35 -11.59
C GLU A 130 17.81 -5.96 -11.34
N PHE A 131 17.46 -5.58 -10.11
CA PHE A 131 16.11 -5.16 -9.75
C PHE A 131 15.85 -3.73 -10.20
N LEU A 132 16.84 -2.84 -10.09
CA LEU A 132 16.78 -1.49 -10.65
C LEU A 132 16.62 -1.52 -12.16
N LEU A 133 17.42 -2.32 -12.87
CA LEU A 133 17.33 -2.46 -14.32
C LEU A 133 15.95 -2.96 -14.75
N ALA A 134 15.41 -3.98 -14.05
CA ALA A 134 14.07 -4.48 -14.33
C ALA A 134 12.99 -3.39 -14.14
N ALA A 135 13.05 -2.65 -13.04
CA ALA A 135 12.12 -1.54 -12.77
C ALA A 135 12.20 -0.45 -13.84
N LEU A 136 13.42 -0.03 -14.22
CA LEU A 136 13.63 0.97 -15.27
C LEU A 136 13.04 0.54 -16.62
N LEU A 137 13.21 -0.74 -16.99
CA LEU A 137 12.63 -1.28 -18.22
C LEU A 137 11.11 -1.28 -18.18
N GLN A 138 10.50 -1.68 -17.06
CA GLN A 138 9.05 -1.67 -16.87
C GLN A 138 8.46 -0.26 -16.99
N VAL A 139 9.07 0.73 -16.32
CA VAL A 139 8.63 2.12 -16.38
C VAL A 139 8.80 2.68 -17.80
N LYS A 140 9.92 2.38 -18.47
CA LYS A 140 10.15 2.80 -19.86
C LYS A 140 9.14 2.21 -20.83
N GLU A 141 8.78 0.94 -20.67
CA GLU A 141 7.75 0.30 -21.49
C GLU A 141 6.39 0.98 -21.31
N GLN A 142 6.01 1.28 -20.06
CA GLN A 142 4.77 2.00 -19.78
C GLN A 142 4.76 3.42 -20.37
N LEU A 143 5.88 4.14 -20.31
CA LEU A 143 6.02 5.45 -20.95
C LEU A 143 5.80 5.38 -22.46
N ASN A 144 6.41 4.40 -23.15
CA ASN A 144 6.21 4.21 -24.59
C ASN A 144 4.73 3.91 -24.92
N GLU A 145 4.05 3.13 -24.09
CA GLU A 145 2.61 2.85 -24.29
C GLU A 145 1.77 4.12 -24.08
N ILE A 146 2.08 4.93 -23.07
CA ILE A 146 1.40 6.22 -22.84
C ILE A 146 1.59 7.15 -24.05
N GLU A 147 2.80 7.26 -24.60
CA GLU A 147 3.07 8.05 -25.80
C GLU A 147 2.27 7.55 -27.01
N ARG A 148 2.21 6.22 -27.21
CA ARG A 148 1.41 5.60 -28.27
C ARG A 148 -0.07 5.90 -28.11
N GLN A 149 -0.59 5.80 -26.89
CA GLN A 149 -1.98 6.10 -26.58
C GLN A 149 -2.27 7.58 -26.82
N GLN A 150 -1.40 8.49 -26.39
CA GLN A 150 -1.58 9.93 -26.60
C GLN A 150 -1.69 10.29 -28.08
N ALA A 151 -0.86 9.68 -28.93
CA ALA A 151 -0.95 9.85 -30.39
C ALA A 151 -2.32 9.39 -30.92
N LEU A 152 -2.76 8.19 -30.54
CA LEU A 152 -4.07 7.65 -30.95
C LEU A 152 -5.24 8.55 -30.51
N HIS A 153 -5.23 9.05 -29.28
CA HIS A 153 -6.28 9.94 -28.79
C HIS A 153 -6.30 11.27 -29.54
N SER A 154 -5.12 11.78 -29.91
CA SER A 154 -4.98 13.00 -30.71
C SER A 154 -5.56 12.82 -32.12
N ASP A 155 -5.29 11.69 -32.77
CA ASP A 155 -5.89 11.33 -34.07
C ASP A 155 -7.43 11.24 -33.97
N VAL A 156 -7.95 10.61 -32.91
CA VAL A 156 -9.40 10.52 -32.67
C VAL A 156 -10.02 11.89 -32.46
N LEU A 157 -9.37 12.79 -31.72
CA LEU A 157 -9.86 14.17 -31.52
C LEU A 157 -10.00 14.91 -32.86
N GLU A 158 -9.01 14.79 -33.74
CA GLU A 158 -9.06 15.38 -35.08
C GLU A 158 -10.19 14.79 -35.93
N LEU A 159 -10.33 13.46 -35.94
CA LEU A 159 -11.42 12.78 -36.65
C LEU A 159 -12.80 13.25 -36.17
N LEU A 160 -13.01 13.34 -34.85
CA LEU A 160 -14.27 13.80 -34.27
C LEU A 160 -14.56 15.26 -34.59
N TYR A 161 -13.54 16.12 -34.60
CA TYR A 161 -13.69 17.52 -35.02
C TYR A 161 -14.19 17.62 -36.48
N ASN A 162 -13.62 16.81 -37.36
CA ASN A 162 -13.96 16.79 -38.78
C ASN A 162 -15.36 16.24 -39.09
N LEU A 163 -15.96 15.44 -38.20
CA LEU A 163 -17.35 15.00 -38.36
C LEU A 163 -18.36 16.14 -38.25
N LYS A 164 -18.05 17.19 -37.49
CA LYS A 164 -18.94 18.36 -37.31
C LYS A 164 -18.96 19.30 -38.52
N LEU A 165 -17.97 19.19 -39.40
CA LEU A 165 -17.82 20.02 -40.60
C LEU A 165 -18.47 19.40 -41.85
N LYS A 166 -19.09 18.23 -41.71
CA LYS A 166 -19.91 17.57 -42.74
C LYS A 166 -21.38 17.79 -42.47
#